data_AF-A0A917VMB1-F1
#
_entry.id   AF-A0A917VMB1-F1
#
_cell.length_a   1.000
_cell.length_b   1.000
_cell.length_c   1.000
_cell.angle_alpha   90.00
_cell.angle_beta   90.00
_cell.angle_gamma   90.00
#
_symmetry.space_group_name_H-M   'P 1'
#
loop_
_entity.id
_entity.type
_entity.pdbx_description
1 polymer ?
#
loop_
_entity_poly.entity_id
_entity_poly.type
_entity_poly.pdbx_seq_one_letter_code
_entity_poly.pdbx_strand_id
1 'polypeptide(L)'
;MLALGSALVAIGAWSAVAAQPAAADAIVLNATVDCLNVNYSGDTRDWYPLSPSVYGPLSYAEMTAIPATHAWQFTRTLPAGTTSVSGIARCSEGHQYGDYTGSYGTLSIPAGATTVTATWSCSTAPVYPGPWLTNCTAQLVSYS
;
A
#
# COMPACT_ATOMS: atom_id res chain seq x y z
N MET A 1 -20.11 47.97 -49.27
CA MET A 1 -21.04 47.38 -48.28
C MET A 1 -21.14 45.89 -48.55
N LEU A 2 -20.94 45.09 -47.50
CA LEU A 2 -21.18 43.65 -47.30
C LEU A 2 -20.98 42.68 -48.49
N ALA A 3 -19.85 41.95 -48.48
CA ALA A 3 -19.79 40.62 -49.06
C ALA A 3 -19.71 39.60 -47.92
N LEU A 4 -20.78 38.83 -47.76
CA LEU A 4 -20.85 37.61 -46.96
C LEU A 4 -19.76 36.64 -47.43
N GLY A 5 -18.87 36.25 -46.52
CA GLY A 5 -17.98 35.11 -46.69
C GLY A 5 -18.15 34.19 -45.50
N SER A 6 -19.00 33.17 -45.64
CA SER A 6 -19.19 32.11 -44.64
C SER A 6 -17.90 31.32 -44.51
N ALA A 7 -17.02 31.72 -43.59
CA ALA A 7 -15.92 30.87 -43.15
C ALA A 7 -16.54 29.73 -42.34
N LEU A 8 -16.69 28.57 -42.96
CA LEU A 8 -16.90 27.32 -42.25
C LEU A 8 -15.78 27.20 -41.21
N VAL A 9 -16.12 27.37 -39.95
CA VAL A 9 -15.26 26.97 -38.83
C VAL A 9 -15.27 25.45 -38.84
N ALA A 10 -14.34 24.85 -39.57
CA ALA A 10 -13.98 23.46 -39.39
C ALA A 10 -13.33 23.37 -38.01
N ILE A 11 -14.15 23.07 -37.00
CA ILE A 11 -13.71 22.64 -35.69
C ILE A 11 -13.00 21.30 -35.93
N GLY A 12 -11.72 21.36 -36.26
CA GLY A 12 -10.83 20.22 -36.21
C GLY A 12 -10.70 19.84 -34.76
N ALA A 13 -11.63 19.04 -34.26
CA ALA A 13 -11.45 18.26 -33.06
C ALA A 13 -10.25 17.36 -33.33
N TRP A 14 -9.07 17.83 -32.96
CA TRP A 14 -7.95 16.96 -32.66
C TRP A 14 -8.42 16.14 -31.47
N SER A 15 -9.07 15.01 -31.76
CA SER A 15 -9.12 13.88 -30.87
C SER A 15 -7.67 13.44 -30.67
N ALA A 16 -7.00 14.10 -29.74
CA ALA A 16 -5.97 13.44 -28.96
C ALA A 16 -6.68 12.26 -28.31
N VAL A 17 -6.68 11.13 -29.01
CA VAL A 17 -6.70 9.82 -28.37
C VAL A 17 -5.52 9.86 -27.41
N ALA A 18 -5.77 10.34 -26.20
CA ALA A 18 -4.89 10.11 -25.08
C ALA A 18 -4.78 8.59 -25.05
N ALA A 19 -3.64 8.07 -25.53
CA ALA A 19 -3.32 6.67 -25.38
C ALA A 19 -3.37 6.40 -23.88
N GLN A 20 -4.48 5.83 -23.41
CA GLN A 20 -4.56 5.39 -22.02
C GLN A 20 -3.45 4.34 -21.90
N PRO A 21 -2.51 4.50 -20.96
CA PRO A 21 -1.48 3.50 -20.77
C PRO A 21 -2.19 2.16 -20.55
N ALA A 22 -1.81 1.16 -21.33
CA ALA A 22 -2.36 -0.18 -21.19
C ALA A 22 -2.21 -0.58 -19.71
N ALA A 23 -3.29 -1.02 -19.09
CA ALA A 23 -3.21 -1.58 -17.75
C ALA A 23 -2.23 -2.76 -17.80
N ALA A 24 -1.28 -2.81 -16.87
CA ALA A 24 -0.36 -3.94 -16.81
C ALA A 24 -1.15 -5.23 -16.59
N ASP A 25 -0.84 -6.26 -17.37
CA ASP A 25 -1.49 -7.58 -17.30
C ASP A 25 -1.26 -8.26 -15.94
N ALA A 26 -0.16 -7.93 -15.27
CA ALA A 26 0.13 -8.35 -13.91
C ALA A 26 1.00 -7.28 -13.23
N ILE A 27 0.75 -7.04 -11.93
CA ILE A 27 1.54 -6.11 -11.13
C ILE A 27 2.28 -6.92 -10.07
N VAL A 28 3.61 -6.83 -10.03
CA VAL A 28 4.42 -7.44 -8.97
C VAL A 28 4.53 -6.47 -7.81
N LEU A 29 3.98 -6.83 -6.66
CA LEU A 29 4.11 -6.08 -5.41
C LEU A 29 5.24 -6.67 -4.58
N ASN A 30 6.31 -5.90 -4.38
CA ASN A 30 7.34 -6.16 -3.38
C ASN A 30 7.03 -5.33 -2.14
N ALA A 31 6.72 -6.00 -1.04
CA ALA A 31 6.19 -5.36 0.13
C ALA A 31 7.00 -5.73 1.36
N THR A 32 7.26 -4.72 2.19
CA THR A 32 7.85 -4.89 3.52
C THR A 32 6.86 -4.36 4.55
N VAL A 33 6.66 -5.06 5.65
CA VAL A 33 5.88 -4.58 6.80
C VAL A 33 6.81 -4.48 8.00
N ASP A 34 6.96 -3.27 8.51
CA ASP A 34 7.95 -2.90 9.52
C ASP A 34 7.25 -2.46 10.83
N CYS A 35 7.67 -3.07 11.94
CA CYS A 35 7.23 -2.75 13.31
C CYS A 35 8.37 -2.21 14.20
N LEU A 36 9.51 -1.77 13.64
CA LEU A 36 10.75 -1.38 14.35
C LEU A 36 10.53 -0.47 15.57
N ASN A 37 9.50 0.38 15.54
CA ASN A 37 9.20 1.34 16.61
C ASN A 37 8.27 0.81 17.70
N VAL A 38 7.96 -0.50 17.72
CA VAL A 38 6.95 -1.08 18.59
C VAL A 38 7.59 -2.13 19.50
N ASN A 39 8.17 -1.67 20.61
CA ASN A 39 8.48 -2.51 21.76
C ASN A 39 8.19 -1.72 23.04
N TYR A 40 6.90 -1.55 23.36
CA TYR A 40 6.50 -0.74 24.50
C TYR A 40 6.62 -1.49 25.84
N SER A 41 6.62 -2.82 25.83
CA SER A 41 6.60 -3.68 27.02
C SER A 41 7.91 -4.43 27.30
N GLY A 42 8.91 -4.32 26.42
CA GLY A 42 10.12 -5.16 26.48
C GLY A 42 9.86 -6.62 26.09
N ASP A 43 8.65 -6.98 25.64
CA ASP A 43 8.33 -8.34 25.20
C ASP A 43 8.90 -8.59 23.81
N THR A 44 10.01 -9.31 23.75
CA THR A 44 10.70 -9.66 22.52
C THR A 44 9.97 -10.75 21.71
N ARG A 45 8.82 -11.25 22.16
CA ARG A 45 7.98 -12.16 21.35
C ARG A 45 7.28 -11.43 20.21
N ASP A 46 7.13 -10.10 20.31
CA ASP A 46 6.58 -9.21 19.28
C ASP A 46 7.63 -8.73 18.27
N TRP A 47 8.74 -9.45 18.12
CA TRP A 47 9.87 -9.05 17.28
C TRP A 47 9.51 -8.88 15.80
N TYR A 48 8.39 -9.42 15.34
CA TYR A 48 7.93 -9.26 13.96
C TYR A 48 6.43 -8.97 13.91
N PRO A 49 5.95 -8.28 12.85
CA PRO A 49 4.52 -8.07 12.64
C PRO A 49 3.76 -9.40 12.68
N LEU A 50 2.65 -9.40 13.42
CA LEU A 50 1.74 -10.51 13.55
C LEU A 50 0.62 -10.39 12.51
N SER A 51 0.33 -11.51 11.85
CA SER A 51 -0.69 -11.63 10.80
C SER A 51 -0.67 -10.50 9.76
N PRO A 52 0.49 -10.17 9.15
CA PRO A 52 0.53 -9.15 8.12
C PRO A 52 -0.35 -9.57 6.93
N SER A 53 -1.03 -8.58 6.36
CA SER A 53 -1.92 -8.75 5.22
C SER A 53 -1.72 -7.57 4.30
N VAL A 54 -1.37 -7.86 3.05
CA VAL A 54 -1.31 -6.88 1.98
C VAL A 54 -1.97 -7.49 0.77
N TYR A 55 -3.07 -6.87 0.35
CA TYR A 55 -3.96 -7.47 -0.65
C TYR A 55 -4.41 -8.89 -0.22
N GLY A 56 -4.87 -9.00 1.02
CA GLY A 56 -5.30 -10.26 1.64
C GLY A 56 -4.25 -10.93 2.54
N PRO A 57 -4.64 -11.99 3.27
CA PRO A 57 -3.79 -12.63 4.27
C PRO A 57 -2.57 -13.31 3.62
N LEU A 58 -1.45 -13.31 4.35
CA LEU A 58 -0.19 -13.94 3.97
C LEU A 58 0.08 -15.14 4.89
N SER A 59 0.54 -16.24 4.29
CA SER A 59 1.08 -17.38 5.03
C SER A 59 2.56 -17.19 5.34
N TYR A 60 3.07 -17.86 6.39
CA TYR A 60 4.49 -17.80 6.75
C TYR A 60 5.43 -18.24 5.62
N ALA A 61 5.00 -19.14 4.74
CA ALA A 61 5.81 -19.59 3.60
C ALA A 61 6.00 -18.51 2.52
N GLU A 62 5.13 -17.50 2.49
CA GLU A 62 5.21 -16.37 1.55
C GLU A 62 6.07 -15.22 2.11
N MET A 63 6.50 -15.32 3.37
CA MET A 63 7.17 -14.24 4.09
C MET A 63 8.64 -14.57 4.37
N THR A 64 9.49 -13.56 4.18
CA THR A 64 10.92 -13.59 4.50
C THR A 64 11.19 -12.61 5.62
N ALA A 65 11.80 -13.09 6.71
CA ALA A 65 12.15 -12.24 7.84
C ALA A 65 13.32 -11.31 7.47
N ILE A 66 13.25 -10.05 7.91
CA ILE A 66 14.37 -9.10 7.89
C ILE A 66 14.79 -8.83 9.35
N PRO A 67 15.78 -9.57 9.90
CA PRO A 67 16.14 -9.45 11.31
C PRO A 67 16.74 -8.11 11.71
N ALA A 68 17.35 -7.38 10.77
CA ALA A 68 17.92 -6.07 11.06
C ALA A 68 16.85 -5.01 11.36
N THR A 69 15.65 -5.18 10.80
CA THR A 69 14.56 -4.20 10.92
C THR A 69 13.28 -4.78 11.50
N HIS A 70 13.30 -6.02 11.98
CA HIS A 70 12.16 -6.63 12.68
C HIS A 70 10.91 -6.68 11.77
N ALA A 71 11.13 -6.85 10.47
CA ALA A 71 10.14 -6.70 9.42
C ALA A 71 9.90 -8.00 8.65
N TRP A 72 8.74 -8.12 8.02
CA TRP A 72 8.45 -9.16 7.02
C TRP A 72 8.53 -8.58 5.62
N GLN A 73 9.23 -9.26 4.72
CA GLN A 73 9.23 -9.00 3.29
C GLN A 73 8.50 -10.10 2.54
N PHE A 74 7.75 -9.74 1.52
CA PHE A 74 7.03 -10.69 0.66
C PHE A 74 6.80 -10.10 -0.73
N THR A 75 6.54 -11.00 -1.68
CA THR A 75 6.22 -10.65 -3.06
C THR A 75 4.88 -11.24 -3.44
N ARG A 76 4.00 -10.44 -4.04
CA ARG A 76 2.71 -10.90 -4.58
C ARG A 76 2.47 -10.42 -5.99
N THR A 77 1.84 -11.25 -6.80
CA THR A 77 1.29 -10.84 -8.09
C THR A 77 -0.15 -10.37 -7.87
N LEU A 78 -0.42 -9.12 -8.19
CA LEU A 78 -1.76 -8.53 -8.14
C LEU A 78 -2.47 -8.76 -9.49
N PRO A 79 -3.80 -8.97 -9.48
CA PRO A 79 -4.59 -9.05 -10.70
C PRO A 79 -4.47 -7.79 -11.57
N ALA A 80 -4.64 -7.98 -12.87
CA ALA A 80 -4.76 -6.90 -13.84
C ALA A 80 -5.82 -5.87 -13.38
N GLY A 81 -5.49 -4.59 -13.52
CA GLY A 81 -6.40 -3.49 -13.15
C GLY A 81 -6.48 -3.19 -11.65
N THR A 82 -5.61 -3.78 -10.81
CA THR A 82 -5.51 -3.38 -9.41
C THR A 82 -5.06 -1.92 -9.31
N THR A 83 -5.92 -1.05 -8.79
CA THR A 83 -5.67 0.40 -8.67
C THR A 83 -5.22 0.83 -7.28
N SER A 84 -5.32 -0.05 -6.29
CA SER A 84 -4.87 0.23 -4.93
C SER A 84 -4.57 -1.04 -4.16
N VAL A 85 -3.67 -0.91 -3.18
CA VAL A 85 -3.36 -1.95 -2.19
C VAL A 85 -3.35 -1.34 -0.80
N SER A 86 -3.77 -2.10 0.19
CA SER A 86 -3.70 -1.71 1.59
C SER A 86 -2.88 -2.72 2.37
N GLY A 87 -2.16 -2.22 3.38
CA GLY A 87 -1.40 -3.05 4.31
C GLY A 87 -1.97 -2.95 5.71
N ILE A 88 -2.02 -4.11 6.37
CA ILE A 88 -2.56 -4.33 7.70
C ILE A 88 -1.56 -5.18 8.46
N ALA A 89 -1.29 -4.84 9.71
CA ALA A 89 -0.48 -5.64 10.61
C ALA A 89 -0.85 -5.37 12.07
N ARG A 90 -0.37 -6.25 12.96
CA ARG A 90 -0.36 -6.04 14.39
C ARG A 90 1.08 -6.10 14.90
N CYS A 91 1.54 -5.05 15.55
CA CYS A 91 2.95 -4.91 15.94
C CYS A 91 3.23 -5.18 17.42
N SER A 92 2.20 -5.42 18.24
CA SER A 92 2.38 -5.82 19.64
C SER A 92 1.23 -6.69 20.14
N GLU A 93 1.57 -7.64 21.02
CA GLU A 93 0.71 -8.46 21.87
C GLU A 93 1.19 -8.37 23.31
N GLY A 94 0.85 -7.28 23.99
CA GLY A 94 1.25 -7.08 25.39
C GLY A 94 0.31 -6.22 26.20
N HIS A 95 -0.73 -5.65 25.58
CA HIS A 95 -1.59 -4.68 26.23
C HIS A 95 -2.77 -5.36 26.92
N GLN A 96 -2.93 -5.10 28.22
CA GLN A 96 -4.01 -5.65 29.06
C GLN A 96 -5.42 -5.35 28.51
N TYR A 97 -5.55 -4.30 27.69
CA TYR A 97 -6.79 -3.89 27.05
C TYR A 97 -6.62 -3.83 25.53
N GLY A 98 -6.57 -5.03 24.91
CA GLY A 98 -6.86 -5.28 23.50
C GLY A 98 -6.02 -4.52 22.47
N ASP A 99 -5.09 -5.20 21.80
CA ASP A 99 -4.54 -4.72 20.54
C ASP A 99 -5.50 -5.10 19.41
N TYR A 100 -6.14 -4.09 18.82
CA TYR A 100 -6.91 -4.30 17.60
C TYR A 100 -5.99 -4.23 16.38
N THR A 101 -6.29 -5.05 15.38
CA THR A 101 -5.61 -5.02 14.08
C THR A 101 -5.61 -3.59 13.55
N GLY A 102 -4.42 -3.10 13.19
CA GLY A 102 -4.21 -1.69 12.93
C GLY A 102 -4.78 -1.17 11.62
N SER A 103 -5.10 0.12 11.62
CA SER A 103 -5.59 0.88 10.46
C SER A 103 -4.70 0.76 9.21
N TYR A 104 -5.38 0.85 8.07
CA TYR A 104 -4.89 0.64 6.71
C TYR A 104 -3.99 1.78 6.22
N GLY A 105 -2.79 1.44 5.78
CA GLY A 105 -2.04 2.29 4.86
C GLY A 105 -2.46 1.97 3.43
N THR A 106 -3.31 2.78 2.81
CA THR A 106 -3.71 2.56 1.41
C THR A 106 -2.74 3.25 0.47
N LEU A 107 -2.33 2.52 -0.56
CA LEU A 107 -1.51 3.01 -1.65
C LEU A 107 -2.28 2.94 -2.96
N SER A 108 -2.29 4.01 -3.74
CA SER A 108 -2.82 4.03 -5.10
C SER A 108 -1.75 3.61 -6.11
N ILE A 109 -2.09 2.70 -7.02
CA ILE A 109 -1.18 2.23 -8.08
C ILE A 109 -1.48 3.02 -9.36
N PRO A 110 -0.49 3.72 -9.94
CA PRO A 110 -0.68 4.44 -11.19
C PRO A 110 -0.88 3.47 -12.36
N ALA A 111 -1.65 3.91 -13.36
CA ALA A 111 -1.88 3.10 -14.56
C ALA A 111 -0.56 2.85 -15.31
N GLY A 112 -0.37 1.62 -15.77
CA GLY A 112 0.84 1.19 -16.47
C GLY A 112 1.99 0.74 -15.56
N ALA A 113 1.89 0.87 -14.23
CA ALA A 113 2.86 0.28 -13.32
C ALA A 113 2.82 -1.25 -13.42
N THR A 114 3.99 -1.86 -13.59
CA THR A 114 4.15 -3.33 -13.66
C THR A 114 4.77 -3.88 -12.39
N THR A 115 5.54 -3.05 -11.68
CA THR A 115 6.08 -3.37 -10.36
C THR A 115 5.78 -2.25 -9.38
N VAL A 116 5.37 -2.62 -8.18
CA VAL A 116 5.15 -1.73 -7.03
C VAL A 116 6.09 -2.21 -5.93
N THR A 117 6.93 -1.33 -5.41
CA THR A 117 7.69 -1.61 -4.18
C THR A 117 7.22 -0.65 -3.10
N ALA A 118 6.82 -1.18 -1.94
CA ALA A 118 6.30 -0.37 -0.84
C ALA A 118 6.71 -0.95 0.52
N THR A 119 6.92 -0.07 1.50
CA THR A 119 7.15 -0.46 2.91
C THR A 119 6.01 0.08 3.76
N TRP A 120 5.26 -0.77 4.44
CA TRP A 120 4.31 -0.36 5.46
C TRP A 120 5.01 -0.24 6.80
N SER A 121 5.26 1.00 7.22
CA SER A 121 5.77 1.28 8.55
C SER A 121 4.60 1.41 9.51
N CYS A 122 4.58 0.57 10.53
CA CYS A 122 3.49 0.48 11.49
C CYS A 122 3.96 0.99 12.86
N SER A 123 3.09 1.74 13.53
CA SER A 123 3.29 2.21 14.90
C SER A 123 2.09 1.83 15.77
N THR A 124 2.30 1.70 17.08
CA THR A 124 1.22 1.37 18.02
C THR A 124 1.15 2.47 19.07
N ALA A 125 -0.05 3.00 19.32
CA ALA A 125 -0.29 4.09 20.26
C ALA A 125 -1.56 3.86 21.09
N PRO A 126 -1.60 4.32 22.35
CA PRO A 126 -2.80 4.22 23.16
C PRO A 126 -3.81 5.30 22.71
N VAL A 127 -5.08 4.92 22.59
CA VAL A 127 -6.18 5.89 22.44
C VAL A 127 -6.77 6.13 23.84
N TYR A 128 -6.84 7.38 24.31
CA TYR A 128 -7.45 7.69 25.61
C TYR A 128 -8.79 8.42 25.49
N PRO A 129 -9.88 7.95 26.13
CA PRO A 129 -10.04 6.62 26.75
C PRO A 129 -10.23 5.53 25.68
N GLY A 130 -9.55 4.38 25.76
CA GLY A 130 -9.66 3.35 24.72
C GLY A 130 -8.51 2.32 24.67
N PRO A 131 -8.59 1.41 23.67
CA PRO A 131 -7.60 0.37 23.43
C PRO A 131 -6.34 0.93 22.74
N TRP A 132 -5.34 0.06 22.59
CA TRP A 132 -4.19 0.34 21.74
C TRP A 132 -4.56 0.14 20.27
N LEU A 133 -4.15 1.09 19.44
CA LEU A 133 -4.32 1.00 17.99
C LEU A 133 -2.96 0.89 17.33
N THR A 134 -2.82 -0.09 16.45
CA THR A 134 -1.74 -0.10 15.46
C THR A 134 -2.16 0.77 14.27
N ASN A 135 -1.24 1.52 13.68
CA ASN A 135 -1.48 2.31 12.49
C ASN A 135 -0.34 2.08 11.50
N CYS A 136 -0.67 1.57 10.32
CA CYS A 136 0.30 1.30 9.27
C CYS A 136 0.23 2.38 8.19
N THR A 137 1.38 2.88 7.77
CA THR A 137 1.48 3.88 6.70
C THR A 137 2.42 3.36 5.62
N ALA A 138 2.00 3.43 4.36
CA ALA A 138 2.87 3.12 3.24
C ALA A 138 3.95 4.21 3.09
N GLN A 139 5.20 3.79 3.05
CA GLN A 139 6.41 4.59 2.93
C GLN A 139 7.32 3.95 1.86
N LEU A 140 8.32 4.72 1.41
CA LEU A 140 9.32 4.26 0.42
C LEU A 140 8.69 3.63 -0.82
N VAL A 141 7.63 4.26 -1.35
CA VAL A 141 6.90 3.71 -2.49
C VAL A 141 7.61 4.05 -3.79
N SER A 142 7.79 3.04 -4.64
CA SER A 142 8.28 3.21 -6.00
C SER A 142 7.49 2.35 -7.00
N TYR A 143 7.48 2.81 -8.25
CA TYR A 143 6.79 2.19 -9.37
C TYR A 143 7.74 2.05 -10.55
N SER A 144 7.59 0.99 -11.34
CA SER A 144 8.27 0.81 -12.62
C SER A 144 7.38 0.14 -13.66
#